data_AF-G8THN6-F1
#
_entry.id   AF-G8THN6-F1
#
_cell.length_a   1.000
_cell.length_b   1.000
_cell.length_c   1.000
_cell.angle_alpha   90.00
_cell.angle_beta   90.00
_cell.angle_gamma   90.00
#
_symmetry.space_group_name_H-M   'P 1'
#
loop_
_entity.id
_entity.type
_entity.pdbx_description
1 polymer ?
#
loop_
_entity_poly.entity_id
_entity_poly.type
_entity_poly.pdbx_seq_one_letter_code
_entity_poly.pdbx_strand_id
1 'polypeptide(L)'
;MNEPLNSSQPGITFIGKTYNKHPQWYNQPLRLTKDQKRDPLPVLDDFFECYHLNEVRETLWQWLTGVLSCQRSVAIEPLDSNNYIYFYEKIEGIIEAAYVMKRKMHKHRRWQEKKKFKKNNHSENNQIAEVNGKTHSNEVSTTTETRVNEEVFNKSTQLIEHVDTDPLYEINEVFKNESLGFLRDQLQNWLLVALSADTGLYDEGELRRQLFLLQEQLQILVEALFVIYSRDREKAGVKMQLNEADKPRLLNQDQISNPTQVIAGFFEQFSMVYIIRELDNWLEASICFAGTYPENMSELQALYTHRNILRLVKAANRL
;
A
#
# COMPACT_ATOMS: atom_id res chain seq x y z
N MET A 1 26.96 -9.90 -48.81
CA MET A 1 26.63 -10.97 -47.85
C MET A 1 26.59 -10.32 -46.49
N ASN A 2 25.45 -10.38 -45.81
CA ASN A 2 25.21 -9.71 -44.54
C ASN A 2 25.64 -10.66 -43.40
N GLU A 3 26.68 -10.31 -42.67
CA GLU A 3 27.04 -10.97 -41.41
C GLU A 3 26.13 -10.47 -40.28
N PRO A 4 25.69 -11.34 -39.36
CA PRO A 4 24.91 -10.92 -38.21
C PRO A 4 25.81 -10.30 -37.13
N LEU A 5 25.47 -9.08 -36.71
CA LEU A 5 25.95 -8.46 -35.47
C LEU A 5 25.33 -9.18 -34.27
N ASN A 6 26.01 -10.20 -33.74
CA ASN A 6 25.76 -10.66 -32.38
C ASN A 6 27.05 -11.18 -31.74
N SER A 7 27.95 -10.25 -31.45
CA SER A 7 29.12 -10.48 -30.58
C SER A 7 28.79 -10.04 -29.15
N SER A 8 27.87 -10.75 -28.49
CA SER A 8 27.74 -10.67 -27.04
C SER A 8 28.98 -11.34 -26.43
N GLN A 9 29.79 -10.57 -25.70
CA GLN A 9 31.02 -11.07 -25.08
C GLN A 9 30.74 -12.29 -24.16
N PRO A 10 31.42 -13.42 -24.36
CA PRO A 10 31.41 -14.52 -23.41
C PRO A 10 32.30 -14.14 -22.21
N GLY A 11 31.71 -13.82 -21.07
CA GLY A 11 32.49 -13.60 -19.84
C GLY A 11 31.85 -12.72 -18.76
N ILE A 12 30.78 -11.98 -19.05
CA ILE A 12 30.08 -11.19 -18.03
C ILE A 12 28.93 -12.02 -17.47
N THR A 13 29.26 -12.87 -16.49
CA THR A 13 28.25 -13.46 -15.61
C THR A 13 27.59 -12.32 -14.84
N PHE A 14 26.34 -12.02 -15.15
CA PHE A 14 25.50 -11.13 -14.34
C PHE A 14 25.39 -11.74 -12.93
N ILE A 15 26.17 -11.23 -11.98
CA ILE A 15 26.02 -11.53 -10.56
C ILE A 15 24.89 -10.63 -10.06
N GLY A 16 23.66 -10.98 -10.43
CA GLY A 16 22.50 -10.43 -9.76
C GLY A 16 22.62 -10.75 -8.28
N LYS A 17 22.59 -9.74 -7.42
CA LYS A 17 22.46 -9.92 -5.97
C LYS A 17 21.09 -10.54 -5.68
N THR A 18 20.94 -11.84 -5.93
CA THR A 18 19.76 -12.55 -5.48
C THR A 18 19.87 -12.60 -3.97
N TYR A 19 18.91 -11.99 -3.26
CA TYR A 19 18.72 -12.14 -1.82
C TYR A 19 18.30 -13.58 -1.43
N ASN A 20 18.78 -14.57 -2.18
CA ASN A 20 18.55 -15.97 -1.96
C ASN A 20 19.79 -16.54 -1.28
N LYS A 21 19.73 -16.75 0.04
CA LYS A 21 20.84 -17.30 0.85
C LYS A 21 21.14 -18.78 0.54
N HIS A 22 20.51 -19.34 -0.50
CA HIS A 22 20.63 -20.74 -0.90
C HIS A 22 21.33 -20.84 -2.27
N PRO A 23 22.67 -20.95 -2.30
CA PRO A 23 23.44 -20.96 -3.55
C PRO A 23 23.16 -22.14 -4.49
N GLN A 24 22.46 -23.18 -4.03
CA GLN A 24 22.01 -24.29 -4.87
C GLN A 24 20.69 -24.04 -5.63
N TRP A 25 20.02 -22.90 -5.41
CA TRP A 25 18.68 -22.64 -5.95
C TRP A 25 18.65 -21.71 -7.17
N TYR A 26 19.81 -21.37 -7.73
CA TYR A 26 19.93 -20.29 -8.73
C TYR A 26 19.11 -20.48 -10.02
N ASN A 27 18.58 -21.67 -10.32
CA ASN A 27 17.80 -21.91 -11.55
C ASN A 27 16.61 -22.85 -11.34
N GLN A 28 16.05 -22.94 -10.12
CA GLN A 28 14.90 -23.82 -9.86
C GLN A 28 13.66 -23.03 -9.46
N PRO A 29 12.46 -23.42 -9.96
CA PRO A 29 11.21 -22.80 -9.53
C PRO A 29 10.98 -23.08 -8.04
N LEU A 30 10.92 -21.99 -7.27
CA LEU A 30 10.77 -22.03 -5.80
C LEU A 30 9.33 -22.13 -5.34
N ARG A 31 8.41 -21.47 -6.06
CA ARG A 31 7.00 -21.33 -5.64
C ARG A 31 6.07 -22.39 -6.21
N LEU A 32 6.52 -23.17 -7.20
CA LEU A 32 5.69 -24.19 -7.84
C LEU A 32 5.68 -25.49 -7.05
N THR A 33 4.51 -26.06 -6.83
CA THR A 33 4.35 -27.42 -6.26
C THR A 33 4.89 -28.49 -7.23
N LYS A 34 5.05 -29.73 -6.75
CA LYS A 34 5.50 -30.85 -7.62
C LYS A 34 4.56 -31.06 -8.81
N ASP A 35 3.26 -30.92 -8.59
CA ASP A 35 2.25 -31.06 -9.64
C ASP A 35 2.30 -29.89 -10.62
N GLN A 36 2.46 -28.66 -10.13
CA GLN A 36 2.62 -27.47 -10.98
C GLN A 36 3.92 -27.47 -11.78
N LYS A 37 4.98 -28.13 -11.28
CA LYS A 37 6.22 -28.32 -12.06
C LYS A 37 6.01 -29.30 -13.21
N ARG A 38 5.15 -30.30 -13.03
CA ARG A 38 4.79 -31.27 -14.08
C ARG A 38 3.82 -30.67 -15.09
N ASP A 39 2.89 -29.85 -14.62
CA ASP A 39 1.92 -29.12 -15.43
C ASP A 39 1.79 -27.68 -14.93
N PRO A 40 2.48 -26.70 -15.56
CA PRO A 40 2.46 -25.31 -15.13
C PRO A 40 1.19 -24.56 -15.57
N LEU A 41 0.35 -25.17 -16.41
CA LEU A 41 -0.78 -24.49 -17.03
C LEU A 41 -1.88 -24.07 -16.05
N PRO A 42 -2.23 -24.88 -15.03
CA PRO A 42 -3.19 -24.46 -14.01
C PRO A 42 -2.79 -23.16 -13.31
N VAL A 43 -1.49 -22.89 -13.19
CA VAL A 43 -0.99 -21.63 -12.60
C VAL A 43 -1.30 -20.43 -13.49
N LEU A 44 -1.17 -20.59 -14.81
CA LEU A 44 -1.54 -19.54 -15.76
C LEU A 44 -3.05 -19.35 -15.82
N ASP A 45 -3.82 -20.44 -15.70
CA ASP A 45 -5.27 -20.37 -15.66
C ASP A 45 -5.74 -19.56 -14.45
N ASP A 46 -5.28 -19.92 -13.25
CA ASP A 46 -5.54 -19.23 -11.98
C ASP A 46 -5.13 -17.75 -12.02
N PHE A 47 -3.91 -17.46 -12.50
CA PHE A 47 -3.42 -16.08 -12.63
C PHE A 47 -4.33 -15.21 -13.50
N PHE A 48 -4.69 -15.69 -14.71
CA PHE A 48 -5.55 -14.95 -15.64
C PHE A 48 -7.06 -15.12 -15.35
N GLU A 49 -7.43 -15.81 -14.27
CA GLU A 49 -8.78 -15.74 -13.69
C GLU A 49 -8.86 -14.61 -12.66
N CYS A 50 -7.77 -14.37 -11.92
CA CYS A 50 -7.67 -13.30 -10.94
C CYS A 50 -7.37 -11.93 -11.55
N TYR A 51 -6.61 -11.88 -12.65
CA TYR A 51 -6.13 -10.62 -13.23
C TYR A 51 -6.43 -10.53 -14.73
N HIS A 52 -7.06 -9.43 -15.14
CA HIS A 52 -7.21 -9.13 -16.56
C HIS A 52 -5.88 -8.68 -17.16
N LEU A 53 -5.61 -9.05 -18.43
CA LEU A 53 -4.35 -8.71 -19.09
C LEU A 53 -4.06 -7.20 -19.08
N ASN A 54 -5.10 -6.36 -19.23
CA ASN A 54 -4.94 -4.91 -19.17
C ASN A 54 -4.54 -4.41 -17.78
N GLU A 55 -5.10 -4.97 -16.71
CA GLU A 55 -4.75 -4.61 -15.32
C GLU A 55 -3.30 -4.99 -15.01
N VAL A 56 -2.85 -6.14 -15.51
CA VAL A 56 -1.45 -6.57 -15.35
C VAL A 56 -0.50 -5.61 -16.06
N ARG A 57 -0.83 -5.15 -17.28
CA ARG A 57 -0.04 -4.13 -17.99
C ARG A 57 0.01 -2.82 -17.22
N GLU A 58 -1.13 -2.36 -16.72
CA GLU A 58 -1.20 -1.14 -15.92
C GLU A 58 -0.37 -1.25 -14.63
N THR A 59 -0.48 -2.38 -13.93
CA THR A 59 0.31 -2.64 -12.72
C THR A 59 1.81 -2.63 -13.01
N LEU A 60 2.25 -3.30 -14.09
CA LEU A 60 3.65 -3.27 -14.51
C LEU A 60 4.12 -1.87 -14.89
N TRP A 61 3.27 -1.08 -15.56
CA TRP A 61 3.58 0.30 -15.92
C TRP A 61 3.74 1.17 -14.67
N GLN A 62 2.80 1.08 -13.73
CA GLN A 62 2.90 1.76 -12.44
C GLN A 62 4.19 1.39 -11.70
N TRP A 63 4.60 0.12 -11.72
CA TRP A 63 5.89 -0.31 -11.17
C TRP A 63 7.09 0.33 -11.88
N LEU A 64 7.13 0.29 -13.21
CA LEU A 64 8.21 0.90 -13.97
C LEU A 64 8.30 2.40 -13.69
N THR A 65 7.17 3.11 -13.76
CA THR A 65 7.14 4.55 -13.47
C THR A 65 7.59 4.85 -12.05
N GLY A 66 7.20 4.05 -11.06
CA GLY A 66 7.67 4.21 -9.68
C GLY A 66 9.19 4.03 -9.54
N VAL A 67 9.76 3.02 -10.21
CA VAL A 67 11.22 2.80 -10.23
C VAL A 67 11.95 3.95 -10.92
N LEU A 68 11.46 4.42 -12.07
CA LEU A 68 12.09 5.49 -12.85
C LEU A 68 11.90 6.88 -12.24
N SER A 69 10.79 7.13 -11.54
CA SER A 69 10.49 8.44 -10.93
C SER A 69 11.18 8.61 -9.58
N CYS A 70 11.59 7.51 -8.95
CA CYS A 70 12.35 7.57 -7.71
C CYS A 70 13.77 8.06 -8.00
N GLN A 71 14.06 9.32 -7.65
CA GLN A 71 15.40 9.94 -7.72
C GLN A 71 16.48 9.18 -6.91
N ARG A 72 16.07 8.18 -6.12
CA ARG A 72 16.92 7.33 -5.28
C ARG A 72 16.80 5.84 -5.59
N SER A 73 16.18 5.47 -6.71
CA SER A 73 16.21 4.07 -7.11
C SER A 73 17.66 3.65 -7.36
N VAL A 74 17.94 2.34 -7.29
CA VAL A 74 19.26 1.80 -7.64
C VAL A 74 19.68 2.19 -9.08
N ALA A 75 18.75 2.75 -9.87
CA ALA A 75 18.93 3.28 -11.22
C ALA A 75 19.46 4.73 -11.29
N ILE A 76 20.35 5.14 -10.37
CA ILE A 76 20.98 6.47 -10.45
C ILE A 76 21.79 6.60 -11.75
N GLU A 77 22.37 5.49 -12.22
CA GLU A 77 23.08 5.48 -13.49
C GLU A 77 22.11 5.35 -14.67
N PRO A 78 22.25 6.17 -15.73
CA PRO A 78 21.40 6.08 -16.94
C PRO A 78 21.36 4.67 -17.56
N LEU A 79 22.44 3.89 -17.40
CA LEU A 79 22.52 2.52 -17.86
C LEU A 79 21.54 1.60 -17.10
N ASP A 80 21.38 1.81 -15.80
CA ASP A 80 20.47 1.02 -14.98
C ASP A 80 19.02 1.35 -15.29
N SER A 81 18.68 2.63 -15.57
CA SER A 81 17.34 2.99 -16.03
C SER A 81 16.97 2.26 -17.33
N ASN A 82 17.92 2.18 -18.27
CA ASN A 82 17.74 1.41 -19.50
C ASN A 82 17.57 -0.09 -19.24
N ASN A 83 18.30 -0.65 -18.27
CA ASN A 83 18.14 -2.05 -17.85
C ASN A 83 16.73 -2.32 -17.29
N TYR A 84 16.16 -1.41 -16.50
CA TYR A 84 14.79 -1.54 -15.98
C TYR A 84 13.73 -1.45 -17.06
N ILE A 85 13.88 -0.54 -18.02
CA ILE A 85 12.98 -0.44 -19.18
C ILE A 85 13.03 -1.73 -20.00
N TYR A 86 14.23 -2.22 -20.31
CA TYR A 86 14.41 -3.48 -21.06
C TYR A 86 13.83 -4.67 -20.29
N PHE A 87 14.04 -4.74 -18.97
CA PHE A 87 13.46 -5.78 -18.13
C PHE A 87 11.93 -5.74 -18.16
N TYR A 88 11.33 -4.55 -18.03
CA TYR A 88 9.89 -4.34 -18.15
C TYR A 88 9.35 -4.87 -19.50
N GLU A 89 9.97 -4.50 -20.62
CA GLU A 89 9.56 -4.98 -21.96
C GLU A 89 9.60 -6.51 -22.06
N LYS A 90 10.61 -7.14 -21.46
CA LYS A 90 10.72 -8.62 -21.46
C LYS A 90 9.67 -9.29 -20.60
N ILE A 91 9.40 -8.74 -19.42
CA ILE A 91 8.36 -9.27 -18.53
C ILE A 91 6.98 -9.11 -19.19
N GLU A 92 6.68 -7.95 -19.77
CA GLU A 92 5.42 -7.73 -20.49
C GLU A 92 5.27 -8.74 -21.64
N GLY A 93 6.30 -8.91 -22.48
CA GLY A 93 6.29 -9.90 -23.55
C GLY A 93 6.08 -11.35 -23.08
N ILE A 94 6.65 -11.74 -21.93
CA ILE A 94 6.44 -13.06 -21.32
C ILE A 94 4.97 -13.23 -20.88
N ILE A 95 4.38 -12.20 -20.27
CA ILE A 95 2.99 -12.23 -19.81
C ILE A 95 2.04 -12.34 -21.01
N GLU A 96 2.28 -11.59 -22.09
CA GLU A 96 1.49 -11.71 -23.31
C GLU A 96 1.61 -13.09 -23.96
N ALA A 97 2.82 -13.64 -24.02
CA ALA A 97 3.05 -14.99 -24.52
C ALA A 97 2.29 -16.03 -23.68
N ALA A 98 2.34 -15.91 -22.35
CA ALA A 98 1.60 -16.78 -21.44
C ALA A 98 0.08 -16.69 -21.66
N TYR A 99 -0.45 -15.48 -21.86
CA TYR A 99 -1.86 -15.26 -22.19
C TYR A 99 -2.26 -15.93 -23.51
N VAL A 100 -1.44 -15.79 -24.55
CA VAL A 100 -1.68 -16.44 -25.85
C VAL A 100 -1.62 -17.96 -25.73
N MET A 101 -0.67 -18.50 -24.95
CA MET A 101 -0.58 -19.94 -24.66
C MET A 101 -1.87 -20.44 -24.01
N LYS A 102 -2.35 -19.79 -22.93
CA LYS A 102 -3.65 -20.09 -22.29
C LYS A 102 -4.76 -20.18 -23.33
N ARG A 103 -4.93 -19.15 -24.17
CA ARG A 103 -6.00 -19.12 -25.19
C ARG A 103 -5.90 -20.24 -26.23
N LYS A 104 -4.70 -20.53 -26.73
CA LYS A 104 -4.49 -21.61 -27.72
C LYS A 104 -4.82 -22.97 -27.13
N MET A 105 -4.46 -23.18 -25.86
CA MET A 105 -4.71 -24.44 -25.16
C MET A 105 -6.19 -24.66 -24.85
N HIS A 106 -6.91 -23.63 -24.38
CA HIS A 106 -8.36 -23.70 -24.19
C HIS A 106 -9.10 -24.01 -25.49
N LYS A 107 -8.67 -23.43 -26.63
CA LYS A 107 -9.22 -23.76 -27.95
C LYS A 107 -8.97 -25.23 -28.32
N HIS A 108 -7.75 -25.73 -28.08
CA HIS A 108 -7.40 -27.11 -28.38
C HIS A 108 -8.19 -28.10 -27.52
N ARG A 109 -8.32 -27.84 -26.21
CA ARG A 109 -9.08 -28.65 -25.26
C ARG A 109 -10.57 -28.72 -25.65
N ARG A 110 -11.21 -27.58 -25.92
CA ARG A 110 -12.60 -27.53 -26.39
C ARG A 110 -12.81 -28.29 -27.70
N TRP A 111 -11.83 -28.23 -28.62
CA TRP A 111 -11.91 -28.98 -29.88
C TRP A 111 -11.79 -30.49 -29.66
N GLN A 112 -10.90 -30.94 -28.76
CA GLN A 112 -10.79 -32.36 -28.40
C GLN A 112 -12.07 -32.88 -27.73
N GLU A 113 -12.66 -32.11 -26.82
CA GLU A 113 -13.93 -32.46 -26.16
C GLU A 113 -15.06 -32.59 -27.19
N LYS A 114 -15.20 -31.62 -28.12
CA LYS A 114 -16.17 -31.71 -29.22
C LYS A 114 -15.97 -32.96 -30.10
N LYS A 115 -14.73 -33.38 -30.34
CA LYS A 115 -14.43 -34.63 -31.07
C LYS A 115 -14.86 -35.88 -30.29
N LYS A 116 -14.64 -35.91 -28.97
CA LYS A 116 -15.08 -37.02 -28.12
C LYS A 116 -16.61 -37.15 -28.11
N PHE A 117 -17.34 -36.03 -27.98
CA PHE A 117 -18.81 -36.03 -28.05
C PHE A 117 -19.35 -36.53 -29.40
N LYS A 118 -18.75 -36.11 -30.53
CA LYS A 118 -19.16 -36.63 -31.85
C LYS A 118 -18.91 -38.13 -32.01
N LYS A 119 -17.83 -38.65 -31.42
CA LYS A 119 -17.50 -40.08 -31.47
C LYS A 119 -18.48 -40.91 -30.61
N ASN A 120 -18.84 -40.42 -29.44
CA ASN A 120 -19.81 -41.11 -28.57
C ASN A 120 -21.22 -41.11 -29.18
N ASN A 121 -21.68 -40.00 -29.76
CA ASN A 121 -23.00 -39.94 -30.42
C ASN A 121 -23.09 -40.87 -31.65
N HIS A 122 -21.98 -41.15 -32.34
CA HIS A 122 -21.97 -42.12 -33.44
C HIS A 122 -22.03 -43.58 -32.96
N SER A 123 -21.58 -43.87 -31.74
CA SER A 123 -21.74 -45.19 -31.12
C SER A 123 -23.12 -45.38 -30.49
N GLU A 124 -23.72 -44.34 -29.92
CA GLU A 124 -25.08 -44.40 -29.33
C GLU A 124 -26.19 -44.43 -30.39
N ASN A 125 -26.04 -43.76 -31.55
CA ASN A 125 -27.02 -43.88 -32.64
C ASN A 125 -27.06 -45.27 -33.31
N ASN A 126 -26.09 -46.15 -33.05
CA ASN A 126 -26.16 -47.57 -33.43
C ASN A 126 -26.79 -48.46 -32.35
N GLN A 127 -27.12 -47.93 -31.17
CA GLN A 127 -27.76 -48.67 -30.07
C GLN A 127 -29.17 -48.17 -29.71
N ILE A 128 -29.61 -47.00 -30.19
CA ILE A 128 -30.94 -46.41 -29.90
C ILE A 128 -31.99 -46.73 -31.00
N ALA A 129 -31.74 -47.73 -31.86
CA ALA A 129 -32.79 -48.33 -32.69
C ALA A 129 -33.62 -49.41 -31.95
N GLU A 130 -33.21 -49.80 -30.75
CA GLU A 130 -34.01 -50.68 -29.88
C GLU A 130 -34.21 -50.00 -28.52
N VAL A 131 -35.44 -50.08 -28.02
CA VAL A 131 -35.88 -49.61 -26.70
C VAL A 131 -36.28 -48.13 -26.60
N ASN A 132 -37.36 -47.80 -27.33
CA ASN A 132 -38.32 -46.78 -26.90
C ASN A 132 -39.21 -47.36 -25.79
N GLY A 133 -39.28 -46.70 -24.63
CA GLY A 133 -40.30 -47.04 -23.63
C GLY A 133 -40.20 -46.28 -22.30
N LYS A 134 -41.04 -45.24 -22.18
CA LYS A 134 -41.67 -44.70 -20.95
C LYS A 134 -40.88 -43.73 -20.05
N THR A 135 -41.20 -42.44 -20.27
CA THR A 135 -41.88 -41.52 -19.34
C THR A 135 -41.77 -41.78 -17.83
N HIS A 136 -41.18 -40.83 -17.08
CA HIS A 136 -41.94 -40.03 -16.11
C HIS A 136 -41.15 -38.80 -15.61
N SER A 137 -41.85 -37.68 -15.67
CA SER A 137 -41.58 -36.40 -15.02
C SER A 137 -41.45 -36.55 -13.51
N ASN A 138 -40.50 -35.83 -12.89
CA ASN A 138 -40.64 -35.33 -11.54
C ASN A 138 -39.89 -34.00 -11.40
N GLU A 139 -40.67 -32.95 -11.21
CA GLU A 139 -40.24 -31.65 -10.71
C GLU A 139 -39.72 -31.83 -9.28
N VAL A 140 -38.53 -31.29 -9.01
CA VAL A 140 -38.03 -31.09 -7.65
C VAL A 140 -37.51 -29.66 -7.55
N SER A 141 -38.28 -28.88 -6.80
CA SER A 141 -37.93 -27.58 -6.23
C SER A 141 -36.73 -27.70 -5.30
N THR A 142 -35.73 -26.83 -5.49
CA THR A 142 -34.84 -26.34 -4.42
C THR A 142 -34.07 -25.12 -4.92
N THR A 143 -34.61 -23.92 -4.70
CA THR A 143 -33.85 -22.67 -4.70
C THR A 143 -33.75 -22.19 -3.27
N THR A 144 -32.78 -22.75 -2.56
CA THR A 144 -32.28 -22.26 -1.29
C THR A 144 -30.79 -21.96 -1.49
N GLU A 145 -30.39 -20.79 -1.01
CA GLU A 145 -29.00 -20.40 -0.72
C GLU A 145 -28.08 -20.06 -1.89
N THR A 146 -27.89 -18.76 -2.10
CA THR A 146 -26.58 -18.23 -2.49
C THR A 146 -26.36 -16.87 -1.81
N ARG A 147 -26.27 -16.86 -0.48
CA ARG A 147 -25.52 -15.83 0.26
C ARG A 147 -24.10 -16.37 0.42
N VAL A 148 -23.33 -16.27 -0.65
CA VAL A 148 -21.92 -16.69 -0.68
C VAL A 148 -21.08 -15.41 -0.61
N ASN A 149 -20.52 -15.18 0.57
CA ASN A 149 -19.17 -14.65 0.77
C ASN A 149 -18.79 -13.33 0.07
N GLU A 150 -19.49 -12.23 0.36
CA GLU A 150 -18.94 -10.88 0.10
C GLU A 150 -17.95 -10.41 1.19
N GLU A 151 -17.82 -11.13 2.31
CA GLU A 151 -16.94 -10.72 3.42
C GLU A 151 -15.45 -11.04 3.25
N VAL A 152 -15.04 -11.70 2.17
CA VAL A 152 -13.65 -12.21 2.03
C VAL A 152 -12.63 -11.09 1.74
N PHE A 153 -13.08 -9.88 1.37
CA PHE A 153 -12.19 -8.76 1.00
C PHE A 153 -12.45 -7.45 1.76
N ASN A 154 -13.13 -7.49 2.90
CA ASN A 154 -13.29 -6.28 3.71
C ASN A 154 -12.07 -6.09 4.61
N LYS A 155 -11.22 -5.11 4.26
CA LYS A 155 -10.19 -4.62 5.19
C LYS A 155 -10.90 -4.02 6.41
N SER A 156 -10.34 -4.23 7.60
CA SER A 156 -10.82 -3.56 8.80
C SER A 156 -10.82 -2.04 8.57
N THR A 157 -11.93 -1.39 8.91
CA THR A 157 -12.06 0.06 8.98
C THR A 157 -10.83 0.65 9.64
N GLN A 158 -10.14 1.57 8.95
CA GLN A 158 -8.98 2.23 9.53
C GLN A 158 -9.46 3.29 10.53
N LEU A 159 -8.67 3.53 11.57
CA LEU A 159 -9.02 4.52 12.59
C LEU A 159 -9.35 5.91 12.00
N ILE A 160 -8.65 6.31 10.94
CA ILE A 160 -8.89 7.59 10.26
C ILE A 160 -10.33 7.74 9.70
N GLU A 161 -11.05 6.64 9.48
CA GLU A 161 -12.43 6.63 9.01
C GLU A 161 -13.42 6.98 10.13
N HIS A 162 -13.03 6.83 11.40
CA HIS A 162 -13.85 7.20 12.56
C HIS A 162 -13.85 8.69 12.85
N VAL A 163 -12.96 9.47 12.22
CA VAL A 163 -12.81 10.91 12.49
C VAL A 163 -14.11 11.68 12.23
N ASP A 164 -14.88 11.29 11.21
CA ASP A 164 -16.14 11.96 10.89
C ASP A 164 -17.29 11.54 11.83
N THR A 165 -17.15 10.41 12.52
CA THR A 165 -18.19 9.87 13.43
C THR A 165 -17.94 10.23 14.89
N ASP A 166 -16.70 10.15 15.35
CA ASP A 166 -16.32 10.37 16.74
C ASP A 166 -14.88 10.93 16.83
N PRO A 167 -14.69 12.24 16.70
CA PRO A 167 -13.36 12.86 16.77
C PRO A 167 -12.70 12.72 18.15
N LEU A 168 -13.49 12.63 19.23
CA LEU A 168 -12.95 12.46 20.58
C LEU A 168 -12.38 11.05 20.76
N TYR A 169 -13.02 10.02 20.22
CA TYR A 169 -12.48 8.67 20.20
C TYR A 169 -11.09 8.62 19.53
N GLU A 170 -10.94 9.29 18.39
CA GLU A 170 -9.67 9.33 17.66
C GLU A 170 -8.55 10.01 18.46
N ILE A 171 -8.87 11.15 19.10
CA ILE A 171 -7.95 11.84 20.01
C ILE A 171 -7.55 10.93 21.18
N ASN A 172 -8.54 10.26 21.78
CA ASN A 172 -8.34 9.35 22.90
C ASN A 172 -7.43 8.18 22.50
N GLU A 173 -7.63 7.58 21.33
CA GLU A 173 -6.81 6.46 20.85
C GLU A 173 -5.36 6.87 20.53
N VAL A 174 -5.12 8.09 20.04
CA VAL A 174 -3.74 8.58 19.85
C VAL A 174 -3.03 8.74 21.20
N PHE A 175 -3.62 9.47 22.15
CA PHE A 175 -2.98 9.75 23.44
C PHE A 175 -3.01 8.59 24.46
N LYS A 176 -3.74 7.52 24.15
CA LYS A 176 -3.66 6.25 24.88
C LYS A 176 -2.39 5.47 24.53
N ASN A 177 -1.92 5.60 23.30
CA ASN A 177 -0.75 4.88 22.80
C ASN A 177 0.53 5.73 22.89
N GLU A 178 0.40 7.05 22.76
CA GLU A 178 1.54 7.97 22.73
C GLU A 178 1.44 9.03 23.83
N SER A 179 2.54 9.25 24.53
CA SER A 179 2.63 10.32 25.53
C SER A 179 2.78 11.69 24.86
N LEU A 180 2.34 12.76 25.52
CA LEU A 180 2.49 14.11 24.99
C LEU A 180 3.97 14.49 24.86
N GLY A 181 4.78 14.11 25.85
CA GLY A 181 6.23 14.31 25.80
C GLY A 181 6.86 13.66 24.57
N PHE A 182 6.50 12.41 24.30
CA PHE A 182 7.00 11.70 23.14
C PHE A 182 6.56 12.35 21.83
N LEU A 183 5.29 12.71 21.66
CA LEU A 183 4.81 13.37 20.43
C LEU A 183 5.52 14.70 20.15
N ARG A 184 5.86 15.48 21.19
CA ARG A 184 6.65 16.72 21.03
C ARG A 184 8.06 16.43 20.51
N ASP A 185 8.75 15.48 21.15
CA ASP A 185 10.09 15.08 20.73
C ASP A 185 10.07 14.52 19.30
N GLN A 186 9.04 13.75 18.95
CA GLN A 186 8.83 13.24 17.59
C GLN A 186 8.62 14.36 16.57
N LEU A 187 7.76 15.35 16.86
CA LEU A 187 7.55 16.50 15.96
C LEU A 187 8.84 17.31 15.76
N GLN A 188 9.66 17.46 16.80
CA GLN A 188 10.93 18.17 16.70
C GLN A 188 11.97 17.38 15.89
N ASN A 189 12.12 16.08 16.15
CA ASN A 189 13.02 15.22 15.40
C ASN A 189 12.59 15.10 13.93
N TRP A 190 11.28 15.02 13.68
CA TRP A 190 10.71 14.97 12.34
C TRP A 190 11.03 16.25 11.56
N LEU A 191 10.99 17.41 12.20
CA LEU A 191 11.34 18.69 11.59
C LEU A 191 12.83 18.72 11.23
N LEU A 192 13.68 18.33 12.18
CA LEU A 192 15.12 18.30 11.98
C LEU A 192 15.51 17.41 10.79
N VAL A 193 14.90 16.22 10.71
CA VAL A 193 15.12 15.26 9.62
C VAL A 193 14.71 15.85 8.29
N ALA A 194 13.53 16.45 8.20
CA ALA A 194 13.01 17.01 6.96
C ALA A 194 13.83 18.19 6.42
N LEU A 195 14.31 19.05 7.32
CA LEU A 195 15.19 20.17 6.96
C LEU A 195 16.61 19.74 6.60
N SER A 196 17.00 18.53 7.01
CA SER A 196 18.29 17.93 6.68
C SER A 196 18.21 16.99 5.48
N ALA A 197 17.02 16.82 4.90
CA ALA A 197 16.81 15.94 3.77
C ALA A 197 17.46 16.51 2.51
N ASP A 198 18.13 15.65 1.74
CA ASP A 198 18.71 16.03 0.44
C ASP A 198 17.64 16.25 -0.65
N THR A 199 16.36 16.20 -0.28
CA THR A 199 15.26 16.58 -1.17
C THR A 199 15.19 18.09 -1.25
N GLY A 200 15.20 18.64 -2.46
CA GLY A 200 15.09 20.09 -2.67
C GLY A 200 13.76 20.73 -2.26
N LEU A 201 12.87 20.01 -1.59
CA LEU A 201 11.55 20.49 -1.13
C LEU A 201 11.67 21.68 -0.16
N TYR A 202 12.68 21.70 0.72
CA TYR A 202 12.89 22.76 1.70
C TYR A 202 14.23 23.48 1.55
N ASP A 203 14.80 23.46 0.34
CA ASP A 203 16.02 24.22 0.01
C ASP A 203 15.75 25.73 0.02
N GLU A 204 14.56 26.12 -0.42
CA GLU A 204 14.12 27.51 -0.40
C GLU A 204 13.84 27.97 1.03
N GLY A 205 14.44 29.09 1.41
CA GLY A 205 14.30 29.64 2.77
C GLY A 205 12.86 29.97 3.16
N GLU A 206 12.01 30.31 2.18
CA GLU A 206 10.59 30.57 2.43
C GLU A 206 9.81 29.31 2.79
N LEU A 207 10.02 28.21 2.05
CA LEU A 207 9.39 26.92 2.35
C LEU A 207 9.85 26.40 3.73
N ARG A 208 11.14 26.53 4.04
CA ARG A 208 11.68 26.21 5.37
C ARG A 208 10.98 27.01 6.47
N ARG A 209 10.80 28.33 6.27
CA ARG A 209 10.10 29.20 7.23
C ARG A 209 8.64 28.80 7.41
N GLN A 210 7.95 28.42 6.34
CA GLN A 210 6.57 27.95 6.38
C GLN A 210 6.43 26.65 7.17
N LEU A 211 7.35 25.70 6.96
CA LEU A 211 7.39 24.45 7.74
C LEU A 211 7.64 24.72 9.23
N PHE A 212 8.60 25.59 9.57
CA PHE A 212 8.84 26.00 10.96
C PHE A 212 7.58 26.58 11.61
N LEU A 213 6.91 27.51 10.92
CA LEU A 213 5.70 28.15 11.44
C LEU A 213 4.56 27.14 11.64
N LEU A 214 4.35 26.23 10.68
CA LEU A 214 3.36 25.16 10.84
C LEU A 214 3.71 24.26 12.02
N GLN A 215 4.98 23.88 12.17
CA GLN A 215 5.42 22.99 13.24
C GLN A 215 5.21 23.60 14.63
N GLU A 216 5.52 24.89 14.82
CA GLU A 216 5.30 25.59 16.09
C GLU A 216 3.80 25.61 16.46
N GLN A 217 2.95 25.98 15.50
CA GLN A 217 1.50 26.05 15.71
C GLN A 217 0.88 24.65 15.90
N LEU A 218 1.44 23.64 15.24
CA LEU A 218 1.02 22.26 15.40
C LEU A 218 1.33 21.70 16.80
N GLN A 219 2.47 22.06 17.39
CA GLN A 219 2.76 21.68 18.78
C GLN A 219 1.74 22.28 19.76
N ILE A 220 1.36 23.55 19.58
CA ILE A 220 0.32 24.22 20.37
C ILE A 220 -1.02 23.50 20.22
N LEU A 221 -1.39 23.14 18.99
CA LEU A 221 -2.61 22.37 18.70
C LEU A 221 -2.60 21.02 19.44
N VAL A 222 -1.50 20.27 19.35
CA VAL A 222 -1.36 18.95 20.01
C VAL A 222 -1.50 19.07 21.53
N GLU A 223 -0.92 20.10 22.15
CA GLU A 223 -1.11 20.34 23.59
C GLU A 223 -2.58 20.66 23.93
N ALA A 224 -3.28 21.44 23.10
CA ALA A 224 -4.69 21.77 23.32
C ALA A 224 -5.57 20.52 23.24
N LEU A 225 -5.31 19.64 22.27
CA LEU A 225 -6.00 18.35 22.15
C LEU A 225 -5.70 17.43 23.34
N PHE A 226 -4.47 17.46 23.87
CA PHE A 226 -4.12 16.71 25.08
C PHE A 226 -4.87 17.21 26.33
N VAL A 227 -5.10 18.52 26.44
CA VAL A 227 -5.94 19.08 27.52
C VAL A 227 -7.38 18.58 27.41
N ILE A 228 -7.95 18.52 26.20
CA ILE A 228 -9.28 17.96 25.96
C ILE A 228 -9.33 16.48 26.37
N TYR A 229 -8.36 15.67 25.91
CA TYR A 229 -8.20 14.27 26.28
C TYR A 229 -8.15 14.08 27.81
N SER A 230 -7.31 14.85 28.49
CA SER A 230 -7.13 14.75 29.94
C SER A 230 -8.44 15.04 30.68
N ARG A 231 -9.18 16.06 30.26
CA ARG A 231 -10.49 16.41 30.83
C ARG A 231 -11.54 15.32 30.59
N ASP A 232 -11.55 14.71 29.41
CA ASP A 232 -12.48 13.61 29.10
C ASP A 232 -12.22 12.39 30.00
N ARG A 233 -10.94 12.06 30.21
CA ARG A 233 -10.51 10.97 31.11
C ARG A 233 -10.86 11.24 32.57
N GLU A 234 -10.68 12.47 33.05
CA GLU A 234 -11.08 12.87 34.40
C GLU A 234 -12.59 12.76 34.61
N LYS A 235 -13.40 13.18 33.62
CA LYS A 235 -14.87 13.00 33.66
C LYS A 235 -15.27 11.53 33.70
N ALA A 236 -14.53 10.66 33.01
CA ALA A 236 -14.72 9.22 33.07
C ALA A 236 -14.22 8.58 34.38
N GLY A 237 -13.68 9.38 35.32
CA GLY A 237 -13.16 8.90 36.60
C GLY A 237 -11.83 8.14 36.51
N VAL A 238 -11.14 8.22 35.35
CA VAL A 238 -9.87 7.53 35.14
C VAL A 238 -8.72 8.47 35.50
N LYS A 239 -8.08 8.23 36.64
CA LYS A 239 -6.89 8.98 37.05
C LYS A 239 -5.73 8.70 36.10
N MET A 240 -5.27 9.71 35.36
CA MET A 240 -4.02 9.64 34.61
C MET A 240 -2.83 9.92 35.52
N GLN A 241 -1.81 9.06 35.45
CA GLN A 241 -0.49 9.36 36.00
C GLN A 241 0.27 10.15 34.93
N LEU A 242 0.31 11.47 35.07
CA LEU A 242 1.02 12.35 34.14
C LEU A 242 2.48 12.48 34.58
N ASN A 243 3.42 12.22 33.66
CA ASN A 243 4.82 12.55 33.89
C ASN A 243 5.03 14.07 33.76
N GLU A 244 6.12 14.61 34.31
CA GLU A 244 6.50 16.01 34.07
C GLU A 244 6.65 16.33 32.57
N ALA A 245 7.03 15.32 31.78
CA ALA A 245 7.13 15.39 30.33
C ALA A 245 5.77 15.44 29.62
N ASP A 246 4.65 15.17 30.29
CA ASP A 246 3.31 15.19 29.69
C ASP A 246 2.51 16.43 30.10
N LYS A 247 3.11 17.34 30.87
CA LYS A 247 2.47 18.61 31.18
C LYS A 247 2.49 19.52 29.93
N PRO A 248 1.36 20.18 29.61
CA PRO A 248 1.33 21.27 28.65
C PRO A 248 2.30 22.37 29.09
N ARG A 249 3.10 22.90 28.15
CA ARG A 249 4.12 23.93 28.40
C ARG A 249 4.02 25.11 27.44
N LEU A 250 3.40 24.92 26.29
CA LEU A 250 3.24 25.93 25.24
C LEU A 250 1.95 26.72 25.42
N LEU A 251 0.96 26.16 26.13
CA LEU A 251 -0.30 26.83 26.43
C LEU A 251 -0.20 27.71 27.68
N ASN A 252 -0.74 28.92 27.61
CA ASN A 252 -0.98 29.76 28.78
C ASN A 252 -2.25 29.32 29.54
N GLN A 253 -2.50 29.90 30.73
CA GLN A 253 -3.63 29.50 31.58
C GLN A 253 -5.01 29.71 30.93
N ASP A 254 -5.15 30.76 30.10
CA ASP A 254 -6.41 31.05 29.40
C ASP A 254 -6.65 30.01 28.29
N GLN A 255 -5.61 29.66 27.54
CA GLN A 255 -5.64 28.61 26.52
C GLN A 255 -5.90 27.22 27.12
N ILE A 256 -5.29 26.91 28.27
CA ILE A 256 -5.60 25.69 29.02
C ILE A 256 -7.07 25.70 29.43
N SER A 257 -7.60 26.84 29.87
CA SER A 257 -9.01 26.95 30.26
C SER A 257 -9.94 26.75 29.06
N ASN A 258 -9.60 27.28 27.89
CA ASN A 258 -10.38 27.21 26.65
C ASN A 258 -9.58 26.65 25.44
N PRO A 259 -9.29 25.34 25.40
CA PRO A 259 -8.50 24.72 24.33
C PRO A 259 -9.21 24.75 22.97
N THR A 260 -10.55 24.78 22.93
CA THR A 260 -11.32 24.85 21.68
C THR A 260 -11.05 26.15 20.91
N GLN A 261 -10.81 27.26 21.61
CA GLN A 261 -10.45 28.52 20.96
C GLN A 261 -9.05 28.45 20.33
N VAL A 262 -8.12 27.70 20.92
CA VAL A 262 -6.79 27.45 20.34
C VAL A 262 -6.92 26.66 19.03
N ILE A 263 -7.78 25.63 19.03
CA ILE A 263 -8.09 24.83 17.84
C ILE A 263 -8.70 25.70 16.74
N ALA A 264 -9.70 26.52 17.07
CA ALA A 264 -10.32 27.44 16.12
C ALA A 264 -9.30 28.41 15.51
N GLY A 265 -8.45 29.03 16.34
CA GLY A 265 -7.41 29.95 15.88
C GLY A 265 -6.38 29.28 14.95
N PHE A 266 -6.05 28.00 15.19
CA PHE A 266 -5.17 27.24 14.31
C PHE A 266 -5.77 27.07 12.90
N PHE A 267 -7.06 26.72 12.79
CA PHE A 267 -7.73 26.53 11.51
C PHE A 267 -8.15 27.84 10.82
N GLU A 268 -8.25 28.94 11.56
CA GLU A 268 -8.32 30.29 10.97
C GLU A 268 -7.00 30.67 10.29
N GLN A 269 -5.86 30.25 10.85
CA GLN A 269 -4.55 30.54 10.31
C GLN A 269 -4.16 29.62 9.14
N PHE A 270 -4.48 28.32 9.24
CA PHE A 270 -4.10 27.32 8.23
C PHE A 270 -5.32 26.58 7.69
N SER A 271 -5.50 26.65 6.37
CA SER A 271 -6.52 25.83 5.72
C SER A 271 -6.19 24.34 5.81
N MET A 272 -7.21 23.49 5.92
CA MET A 272 -7.01 22.03 5.96
C MET A 272 -6.26 21.50 4.74
N VAL A 273 -6.50 22.08 3.56
CA VAL A 273 -5.81 21.70 2.31
C VAL A 273 -4.32 21.99 2.41
N TYR A 274 -3.94 23.15 2.97
CA TYR A 274 -2.54 23.49 3.21
C TYR A 274 -1.91 22.52 4.20
N ILE A 275 -2.56 22.28 5.35
CA ILE A 275 -2.02 21.41 6.41
C ILE A 275 -1.74 20.01 5.87
N ILE A 276 -2.69 19.41 5.15
CA ILE A 276 -2.51 18.05 4.61
C ILE A 276 -1.34 18.00 3.63
N ARG A 277 -1.26 18.95 2.69
CA ARG A 277 -0.17 19.00 1.71
C ARG A 277 1.18 19.18 2.37
N GLU A 278 1.27 20.06 3.37
CA GLU A 278 2.52 20.33 4.06
C GLU A 278 2.95 19.12 4.92
N LEU A 279 2.02 18.44 5.57
CA LEU A 279 2.32 17.17 6.28
C LEU A 279 2.81 16.08 5.33
N ASP A 280 2.24 15.99 4.12
CA ASP A 280 2.68 15.03 3.10
C ASP A 280 4.08 15.37 2.56
N ASN A 281 4.35 16.65 2.25
CA ASN A 281 5.69 17.13 1.86
C ASN A 281 6.72 16.87 2.98
N TRP A 282 6.33 17.11 4.23
CA TRP A 282 7.16 16.87 5.40
C TRP A 282 7.48 15.37 5.57
N LEU A 283 6.51 14.49 5.36
CA LEU A 283 6.73 13.05 5.33
C LEU A 283 7.67 12.64 4.19
N GLU A 284 7.43 13.14 2.98
CA GLU A 284 8.23 12.84 1.79
C GLU A 284 9.70 13.21 2.01
N ALA A 285 9.96 14.45 2.44
CA ALA A 285 11.31 14.91 2.79
C ALA A 285 11.95 13.98 3.83
N SER A 286 11.19 13.55 4.84
CA SER A 286 11.72 12.73 5.93
C SER A 286 12.01 11.28 5.55
N ILE A 287 11.20 10.68 4.68
CA ILE A 287 11.48 9.36 4.09
C ILE A 287 12.69 9.45 3.16
N CYS A 288 12.82 10.60 2.50
CA CYS A 288 13.97 10.92 1.69
C CYS A 288 15.09 11.61 2.52
N PHE A 289 15.30 11.25 3.77
CA PHE A 289 16.53 11.65 4.46
C PHE A 289 17.60 10.57 4.27
N ALA A 290 18.74 10.89 3.64
CA ALA A 290 19.81 9.90 3.42
C ALA A 290 20.82 9.84 4.58
N GLY A 291 20.71 10.75 5.55
CA GLY A 291 21.58 10.80 6.72
C GLY A 291 21.18 9.80 7.82
N THR A 292 21.88 9.90 8.96
CA THR A 292 21.56 9.12 10.15
C THR A 292 20.43 9.77 10.91
N TYR A 293 19.31 9.06 11.07
CA TYR A 293 18.19 9.56 11.89
C TYR A 293 18.61 9.78 13.35
N PRO A 294 18.02 10.77 14.04
CA PRO A 294 18.16 10.92 15.49
C PRO A 294 17.78 9.64 16.25
N GLU A 295 18.32 9.42 17.46
CA GLU A 295 18.15 8.16 18.23
C GLU A 295 16.69 7.71 18.40
N ASN A 296 15.75 8.65 18.49
CA ASN A 296 14.33 8.37 18.68
C ASN A 296 13.51 8.44 17.39
N MET A 297 14.16 8.46 16.23
CA MET A 297 13.52 8.63 14.93
C MET A 297 14.02 7.58 13.95
N SER A 298 13.14 7.15 13.05
CA SER A 298 13.45 6.32 11.91
C SER A 298 12.47 6.65 10.79
N GLU A 299 12.68 6.13 9.59
CA GLU A 299 11.72 6.25 8.49
C GLU A 299 10.32 5.76 8.89
N LEU A 300 10.25 4.60 9.56
CA LEU A 300 9.00 4.04 10.05
C LEU A 300 8.36 4.93 11.13
N GLN A 301 9.18 5.51 12.01
CA GLN A 301 8.70 6.44 13.02
C GLN A 301 8.17 7.74 12.39
N ALA A 302 8.77 8.25 11.32
CA ALA A 302 8.26 9.40 10.56
C ALA A 302 6.85 9.12 10.02
N LEU A 303 6.64 7.92 9.48
CA LEU A 303 5.32 7.49 9.01
C LEU A 303 4.30 7.38 10.15
N TYR A 304 4.68 6.84 11.32
CA TYR A 304 3.78 6.78 12.47
C TYR A 304 3.44 8.16 13.02
N THR A 305 4.43 9.04 13.15
CA THR A 305 4.24 10.43 13.57
C THR A 305 3.32 11.16 12.60
N HIS A 306 3.54 11.07 11.28
CA HIS A 306 2.64 11.62 10.26
C HIS A 306 1.21 11.14 10.43
N ARG A 307 1.00 9.82 10.58
CA ARG A 307 -0.34 9.24 10.74
C ARG A 307 -1.04 9.73 11.99
N ASN A 308 -0.35 9.75 13.13
CA ASN A 308 -0.92 10.19 14.40
C ASN A 308 -1.27 11.68 14.36
N ILE A 309 -0.39 12.51 13.82
CA ILE A 309 -0.61 13.95 13.63
C ILE A 309 -1.77 14.20 12.66
N LEU A 310 -1.83 13.50 11.53
CA LEU A 310 -2.92 13.65 10.57
C LEU A 310 -4.27 13.27 11.19
N ARG A 311 -4.33 12.22 12.02
CA ARG A 311 -5.53 11.85 12.78
C ARG A 311 -5.94 12.96 13.74
N LEU A 312 -5.00 13.48 14.53
CA LEU A 312 -5.24 14.57 15.48
C LEU A 312 -5.76 15.83 14.79
N VAL A 313 -5.12 16.25 13.69
CA VAL A 313 -5.56 17.44 12.92
C VAL A 313 -6.96 17.22 12.35
N LYS A 314 -7.23 16.08 11.72
CA LYS A 314 -8.56 15.82 11.16
C LYS A 314 -9.64 15.77 12.25
N ALA A 315 -9.36 15.15 13.39
CA ALA A 315 -10.27 15.13 14.53
C ALA A 315 -10.51 16.54 15.09
N ALA A 316 -9.45 17.34 15.24
CA ALA A 316 -9.53 18.72 15.71
C ALA A 316 -10.41 19.60 14.80
N ASN A 317 -10.34 19.41 13.49
CA ASN A 317 -11.17 20.14 12.52
C ASN A 317 -12.67 19.80 12.59
N ARG A 318 -13.05 18.74 13.33
CA ARG A 318 -14.43 18.30 13.54
C ARG A 318 -15.00 18.69 14.91
N LEU A 319 -14.16 19.23 15.81
CA LEU A 319 -14.57 19.71 17.13
C LEU A 319 -15.19 21.11 17.06
#